data_AF-A0A7V0SDT2-F1
#
_entry.id   AF-A0A7V0SDT2-F1
#
_cell.length_a   1.000
_cell.length_b   1.000
_cell.length_c   1.000
_cell.angle_alpha   90.00
_cell.angle_beta   90.00
_cell.angle_gamma   90.00
#
_symmetry.space_group_name_H-M   'P 1'
#
loop_
_entity.id
_entity.type
_entity.pdbx_description
1 polymer ?
#
loop_
_entity_poly.entity_id
_entity_poly.type
_entity_poly.pdbx_seq_one_letter_code
_entity_poly.pdbx_strand_id
1 'polypeptide(L)'
;YLDTNYRGKAEGLLKALERDGCNFVFLHVESPDESGHEGNIEHKIKAIEDFDREVVGPVAEGMERYEDYTILLMPDHPTPIALRTHSSDPVPFCVYSSKNFNVEGYKKDGVSGFSEEDAGKTGLFVPEAHRLLGYIVKRGIDRKG
;
A
#
# COMPACT_ATOMS: atom_id res chain seq x y z
N TYR A 1 6.40 -18.47 -6.56
CA TYR A 1 6.07 -17.04 -6.34
C TYR A 1 6.43 -16.59 -4.92
N LEU A 2 6.26 -17.42 -3.88
CA LEU A 2 6.71 -17.06 -2.51
C LEU A 2 8.19 -16.67 -2.42
N ASP A 3 9.06 -17.30 -3.23
CA ASP A 3 10.49 -16.98 -3.33
C ASP A 3 10.79 -15.83 -4.32
N THR A 4 9.89 -14.84 -4.42
CA THR A 4 10.17 -13.63 -5.19
C THR A 4 11.22 -12.78 -4.48
N ASN A 5 12.05 -12.06 -5.23
CA ASN A 5 13.03 -11.17 -4.64
C ASN A 5 12.37 -9.87 -4.14
N TYR A 6 11.64 -9.95 -3.01
CA TYR A 6 10.98 -8.82 -2.37
C TYR A 6 11.97 -7.67 -2.11
N ARG A 7 13.11 -8.00 -1.49
CA ARG A 7 14.15 -7.02 -1.18
C ARG A 7 14.67 -6.31 -2.42
N GLY A 8 14.91 -7.05 -3.50
CA GLY A 8 15.32 -6.50 -4.78
C GLY A 8 14.29 -5.56 -5.41
N LYS A 9 12.98 -5.79 -5.18
CA LYS A 9 11.93 -4.84 -5.60
C LYS A 9 12.01 -3.54 -4.80
N ALA A 10 12.18 -3.62 -3.48
CA ALA A 10 12.34 -2.45 -2.62
C ALA A 10 13.58 -1.61 -3.02
N GLU A 11 14.72 -2.28 -3.19
CA GLU A 11 15.97 -1.64 -3.65
C GLU A 11 15.81 -1.05 -5.06
N GLY A 12 15.11 -1.75 -5.95
CA GLY A 12 14.78 -1.26 -7.29
C GLY A 12 13.96 0.02 -7.27
N LEU A 13 12.96 0.11 -6.38
CA LEU A 13 12.15 1.31 -6.18
C LEU A 13 12.99 2.47 -5.67
N LEU A 14 13.79 2.26 -4.61
CA LEU A 14 14.60 3.33 -4.01
C LEU A 14 15.65 3.86 -5.00
N LYS A 15 16.26 2.97 -5.79
CA LYS A 15 17.19 3.34 -6.86
C LYS A 15 16.49 4.03 -8.03
N ALA A 16 15.23 3.69 -8.33
CA ALA A 16 14.48 4.38 -9.37
C ALA A 16 14.22 5.84 -8.97
N LEU A 17 13.91 6.11 -7.71
CA LEU A 17 13.70 7.46 -7.16
C LEU A 17 14.98 8.32 -7.11
N GLU A 18 16.17 7.74 -7.30
CA GLU A 18 17.43 8.48 -7.44
C GLU A 18 17.65 9.03 -8.86
N ARG A 19 16.87 8.59 -9.84
CA ARG A 19 17.02 9.05 -11.22
C ARG A 19 16.50 10.47 -11.36
N ASP A 20 17.28 11.33 -12.02
CA ASP A 20 16.88 12.70 -12.32
C ASP A 20 15.49 12.76 -12.98
N GLY A 21 14.60 13.55 -12.38
CA GLY A 21 13.23 13.73 -12.86
C GLY A 21 12.24 12.63 -12.46
N CYS A 22 12.66 11.57 -11.74
CA CYS A 22 11.74 10.58 -11.20
C CYS A 22 11.06 11.12 -9.93
N ASN A 23 9.74 11.25 -9.97
CA ASN A 23 8.90 11.73 -8.86
C ASN A 23 7.77 10.76 -8.50
N PHE A 24 7.71 9.61 -9.15
CA PHE A 24 6.69 8.59 -8.94
C PHE A 24 7.25 7.21 -9.29
N VAL A 25 7.04 6.25 -8.40
CA VAL A 25 7.36 4.84 -8.63
C VAL A 25 6.20 3.99 -8.14
N PHE A 26 5.85 2.98 -8.93
CA PHE A 26 4.86 1.96 -8.58
C PHE A 26 5.56 0.61 -8.42
N LEU A 27 5.26 -0.08 -7.32
CA LEU A 27 5.80 -1.41 -7.02
C LEU A 27 4.64 -2.36 -6.78
N HIS A 28 4.71 -3.53 -7.42
CA HIS A 28 3.70 -4.58 -7.33
C HIS A 28 4.29 -5.90 -6.82
N VAL A 29 3.51 -6.64 -6.04
CA VAL A 29 3.86 -7.97 -5.52
C VAL A 29 2.66 -8.91 -5.66
N GLU A 30 2.86 -10.00 -6.41
CA GLU A 30 1.81 -10.99 -6.73
C GLU A 30 1.61 -12.04 -5.63
N SER A 31 2.63 -12.31 -4.81
CA SER A 31 2.67 -13.50 -3.95
C SER A 31 1.47 -13.69 -3.00
N PRO A 32 0.89 -12.63 -2.41
CA PRO A 32 -0.31 -12.77 -1.58
C PRO A 32 -1.56 -13.25 -2.36
N ASP A 33 -1.66 -12.89 -3.64
CA ASP A 33 -2.79 -13.24 -4.51
C ASP A 33 -2.75 -14.73 -4.90
N GLU A 34 -1.60 -15.19 -5.41
CA GLU A 34 -1.35 -16.60 -5.74
C GLU A 34 -1.60 -17.53 -4.54
N SER A 35 -1.19 -17.11 -3.34
CA SER A 35 -1.47 -17.85 -2.11
C SER A 35 -2.98 -17.94 -1.81
N GLY A 36 -3.73 -16.88 -2.16
CA GLY A 36 -5.18 -16.83 -2.12
C GLY A 36 -5.82 -17.85 -3.07
N HIS A 37 -5.37 -17.90 -4.32
CA HIS A 37 -5.82 -18.85 -5.34
C HIS A 37 -5.54 -20.32 -4.99
N GLU A 38 -4.40 -20.60 -4.37
CA GLU A 38 -4.11 -21.95 -3.84
C GLU A 38 -5.04 -22.34 -2.67
N GLY A 39 -5.61 -21.35 -1.99
CA GLY A 39 -6.32 -21.55 -0.74
C GLY A 39 -5.39 -22.00 0.39
N ASN A 40 -4.12 -21.61 0.35
CA ASN A 40 -3.12 -21.96 1.35
C ASN A 40 -2.92 -20.79 2.33
N ILE A 41 -3.44 -20.95 3.55
CA ILE A 41 -3.40 -19.92 4.58
C ILE A 41 -1.97 -19.62 5.07
N GLU A 42 -1.13 -20.65 5.21
CA GLU A 42 0.25 -20.49 5.69
C GLU A 42 1.08 -19.72 4.67
N HIS A 43 0.92 -20.05 3.39
CA HIS A 43 1.55 -19.31 2.29
C HIS A 43 1.11 -17.84 2.27
N LYS A 44 -0.19 -17.58 2.44
CA LYS A 44 -0.72 -16.22 2.39
C LYS A 44 -0.23 -15.36 3.55
N ILE A 45 -0.21 -15.91 4.77
CA ILE A 45 0.36 -15.24 5.94
C ILE A 45 1.84 -14.92 5.68
N LYS A 46 2.61 -15.92 5.27
CA LYS A 46 4.04 -15.74 4.98
C LYS A 46 4.28 -14.67 3.91
N ALA A 47 3.49 -14.66 2.83
CA ALA A 47 3.62 -13.68 1.77
C ALA A 47 3.36 -12.24 2.25
N ILE A 48 2.39 -12.05 3.15
CA ILE A 48 2.09 -10.74 3.75
C ILE A 48 3.22 -10.32 4.70
N GLU A 49 3.72 -11.21 5.56
CA GLU A 49 4.82 -10.93 6.49
C GLU A 49 6.14 -10.63 5.76
N ASP A 50 6.45 -11.38 4.70
CA ASP A 50 7.61 -11.12 3.86
C ASP A 50 7.47 -9.78 3.12
N PHE A 51 6.28 -9.46 2.61
CA PHE A 51 6.03 -8.17 1.97
C PHE A 51 6.21 -7.00 2.94
N ASP A 52 5.68 -7.12 4.16
CA ASP A 52 5.84 -6.09 5.20
C ASP A 52 7.32 -5.89 5.56
N ARG A 53 8.03 -6.98 5.89
CA ARG A 53 9.43 -6.95 6.34
C ARG A 53 10.42 -6.56 5.24
N GLU A 54 10.25 -7.08 4.03
CA GLU A 54 11.24 -6.95 2.96
C GLU A 54 10.93 -5.82 1.97
N VAL A 55 9.69 -5.30 1.96
CA VAL A 55 9.27 -4.19 1.09
C VAL A 55 8.77 -3.00 1.87
N VAL A 56 7.69 -3.14 2.66
CA VAL A 56 7.03 -1.98 3.29
C VAL A 56 7.98 -1.27 4.23
N GLY A 57 8.59 -1.99 5.18
CA GLY A 57 9.56 -1.42 6.13
C GLY A 57 10.75 -0.74 5.42
N PRO A 58 11.51 -1.45 4.56
CA PRO A 58 12.65 -0.88 3.86
C PRO A 58 12.32 0.31 2.96
N VAL A 59 11.15 0.30 2.28
CA VAL A 59 10.70 1.46 1.51
C VAL A 59 10.35 2.61 2.44
N ALA A 60 9.58 2.38 3.51
CA ALA A 60 9.23 3.44 4.46
C ALA A 60 10.47 4.12 5.06
N GLU A 61 11.44 3.34 5.55
CA GLU A 61 12.73 3.84 6.05
C GLU A 61 13.52 4.57 4.95
N GLY A 62 13.61 3.98 3.75
CA GLY A 62 14.34 4.56 2.63
C GLY A 62 13.73 5.87 2.12
N MET A 63 12.43 6.10 2.32
CA MET A 63 11.75 7.34 1.95
C MET A 63 12.03 8.49 2.93
N GLU A 64 12.44 8.21 4.18
CA GLU A 64 12.73 9.26 5.19
C GLU A 64 13.84 10.23 4.79
N ARG A 65 14.69 9.86 3.82
CA ARG A 65 15.72 10.75 3.26
C ARG A 65 15.16 11.89 2.41
N TYR A 66 13.89 11.83 2.01
CA TYR A 66 13.21 12.87 1.24
C TYR A 66 12.41 13.79 2.16
N GLU A 67 12.44 15.09 1.89
CA GLU A 67 11.70 16.06 2.72
C GLU A 67 10.17 15.99 2.51
N ASP A 68 9.75 15.80 1.26
CA ASP A 68 8.36 15.69 0.86
C ASP A 68 8.13 14.38 0.11
N TYR A 69 7.39 13.48 0.73
CA TYR A 69 7.01 12.22 0.11
C TYR A 69 5.65 11.75 0.60
N THR A 70 5.03 10.90 -0.22
CA THR A 70 3.78 10.20 0.11
C THR A 70 3.88 8.75 -0.33
N ILE A 71 3.47 7.84 0.53
CA ILE A 71 3.37 6.40 0.29
C ILE A 71 1.88 6.05 0.27
N LEU A 72 1.44 5.37 -0.79
CA LEU A 72 0.14 4.71 -0.86
C LEU A 72 0.37 3.20 -0.88
N LEU A 73 -0.22 2.51 0.10
CA LEU A 73 -0.19 1.07 0.22
C LEU A 73 -1.61 0.53 0.13
N MET A 74 -1.87 -0.37 -0.80
CA MET A 74 -3.14 -1.08 -0.92
C MET A 74 -3.00 -2.34 -1.78
N PRO A 75 -3.79 -3.40 -1.54
CA PRO A 75 -4.10 -4.41 -2.54
C PRO A 75 -4.90 -3.80 -3.70
N ASP A 76 -4.87 -4.43 -4.86
CA ASP A 76 -5.71 -4.08 -6.02
C ASP A 76 -7.07 -4.80 -5.97
N HIS A 77 -7.12 -6.02 -5.45
CA HIS A 77 -8.36 -6.75 -5.16
C HIS A 77 -8.22 -7.76 -4.00
N PRO A 78 -9.33 -8.21 -3.39
CA PRO A 78 -9.32 -9.31 -2.45
C PRO A 78 -9.44 -10.66 -3.15
N THR A 79 -8.58 -11.60 -2.73
CA THR A 79 -8.62 -13.01 -3.13
C THR A 79 -8.75 -13.90 -1.89
N PRO A 80 -9.97 -14.08 -1.35
CA PRO A 80 -10.18 -14.79 -0.08
C PRO A 80 -9.82 -16.28 -0.21
N ILE A 81 -9.11 -16.82 0.80
CA ILE A 81 -8.66 -18.23 0.84
C ILE A 81 -9.80 -19.23 0.65
N ALA A 82 -10.98 -18.94 1.21
CA ALA A 82 -12.15 -19.78 1.10
C ALA A 82 -12.75 -19.80 -0.33
N LEU A 83 -12.62 -18.69 -1.06
CA LEU A 83 -13.15 -18.55 -2.41
C LEU A 83 -12.16 -18.97 -3.49
N ARG A 84 -10.85 -18.84 -3.22
CA ARG A 84 -9.76 -19.15 -4.17
C ARG A 84 -9.85 -18.41 -5.50
N THR A 85 -10.56 -17.29 -5.49
CA THR A 85 -10.78 -16.41 -6.63
C THR A 85 -11.05 -15.01 -6.13
N HIS A 86 -11.04 -14.05 -7.05
CA HIS A 86 -11.24 -12.65 -6.72
C HIS A 86 -12.67 -12.41 -6.24
N SER A 87 -12.81 -11.45 -5.35
CA SER A 87 -14.11 -10.94 -4.88
C SER A 87 -14.23 -9.45 -5.16
N SER A 88 -15.45 -8.92 -5.07
CA SER A 88 -15.73 -7.49 -5.23
C SER A 88 -15.73 -6.73 -3.89
N ASP A 89 -15.33 -7.39 -2.80
CA ASP A 89 -15.27 -6.75 -1.49
C ASP A 89 -14.25 -5.60 -1.49
N PRO A 90 -14.46 -4.56 -0.68
CA PRO A 90 -13.51 -3.46 -0.59
C PRO A 90 -12.17 -3.91 0.01
N VAL A 91 -11.09 -3.25 -0.41
CA VAL A 91 -9.73 -3.47 0.11
C VAL A 91 -9.31 -2.36 1.07
N PRO A 92 -8.50 -2.65 2.10
CA PRO A 92 -7.92 -1.62 2.95
C PRO A 92 -6.85 -0.83 2.18
N PHE A 93 -6.68 0.45 2.51
CA PHE A 93 -5.60 1.26 1.99
C PHE A 93 -5.00 2.15 3.09
N CYS A 94 -3.75 2.51 2.93
CA CYS A 94 -3.02 3.40 3.82
C CYS A 94 -2.34 4.48 2.99
N VAL A 95 -2.51 5.73 3.42
CA VAL A 95 -1.76 6.87 2.88
C VAL A 95 -0.91 7.44 4.01
N TYR A 96 0.40 7.39 3.83
CA TYR A 96 1.35 8.05 4.70
C TYR A 96 2.01 9.20 3.95
N SER A 97 2.10 10.37 4.55
CA SER A 97 2.76 11.52 3.96
C SER A 97 3.67 12.17 4.99
N SER A 98 4.87 12.58 4.58
CA SER A 98 5.79 13.33 5.44
C SER A 98 5.27 14.72 5.80
N LYS A 99 4.24 15.20 5.08
CA LYS A 99 3.49 16.42 5.38
C LYS A 99 2.08 16.04 5.88
N ASN A 100 1.50 16.86 6.77
CA ASN A 100 0.19 16.57 7.38
C ASN A 100 -0.89 16.21 6.33
N PHE A 101 -1.47 15.00 6.45
CA PHE A 101 -2.56 14.51 5.59
C PHE A 101 -3.91 14.59 6.32
N ASN A 102 -4.58 15.74 6.20
CA ASN A 102 -5.91 15.94 6.80
C ASN A 102 -7.00 15.44 5.85
N VAL A 103 -7.76 14.46 6.31
CA VAL A 103 -8.93 13.92 5.61
C VAL A 103 -10.16 14.13 6.47
N GLU A 104 -11.14 14.84 5.94
CA GLU A 104 -12.41 15.04 6.63
C GLU A 104 -13.13 13.70 6.82
N GLY A 105 -13.64 13.46 8.03
CA GLY A 105 -14.36 12.23 8.37
C GLY A 105 -13.47 11.02 8.73
N TYR A 106 -12.15 11.13 8.59
CA TYR A 106 -11.23 10.08 9.05
C TYR A 106 -11.18 10.00 10.58
N LYS A 107 -11.37 8.78 11.12
CA LYS A 107 -11.26 8.48 12.55
C LYS A 107 -10.10 7.53 12.78
N LYS A 108 -9.21 7.89 13.70
CA LYS A 108 -8.11 7.02 14.14
C LYS A 108 -8.48 6.15 15.34
N ASP A 109 -9.57 6.49 16.04
CA ASP A 109 -9.95 5.81 17.29
C ASP A 109 -10.22 4.31 17.05
N GLY A 110 -9.55 3.46 17.83
CA GLY A 110 -9.75 2.01 17.77
C GLY A 110 -9.06 1.30 16.60
N VAL A 111 -8.19 1.99 15.85
CA VAL A 111 -7.33 1.40 14.81
C VAL A 111 -5.96 1.07 15.40
N SER A 112 -5.52 -0.17 15.23
CA SER A 112 -4.26 -0.68 15.79
C SER A 112 -3.26 -1.16 14.73
N GLY A 113 -3.73 -1.43 13.50
CA GLY A 113 -2.89 -1.88 12.41
C GLY A 113 -3.55 -1.73 11.03
N PHE A 114 -2.99 -2.45 10.05
CA PHE A 114 -3.48 -2.49 8.68
C PHE A 114 -4.24 -3.81 8.44
N SER A 115 -5.57 -3.75 8.48
CA SER A 115 -6.47 -4.87 8.20
C SER A 115 -7.81 -4.38 7.69
N GLU A 116 -8.60 -5.27 7.10
CA GLU A 116 -9.97 -5.01 6.66
C GLU A 116 -10.86 -4.53 7.82
N GLU A 117 -10.73 -5.15 8.99
CA GLU A 117 -11.50 -4.80 10.19
C GLU A 117 -11.17 -3.38 10.68
N ASP A 118 -9.88 -3.08 10.82
CA ASP A 118 -9.43 -1.77 11.30
C ASP A 118 -9.74 -0.66 10.28
N ALA A 119 -9.60 -0.93 8.97
CA ALA A 119 -10.01 0.00 7.93
C ALA A 119 -11.50 0.35 8.02
N GLY A 120 -12.37 -0.63 8.30
CA GLY A 120 -13.81 -0.42 8.48
C GLY A 120 -14.18 0.52 9.64
N LYS A 121 -13.31 0.64 10.65
CA LYS A 121 -13.52 1.54 11.81
C LYS A 121 -13.22 3.01 11.49
N THR A 122 -12.43 3.27 10.45
CA THR A 122 -11.97 4.64 10.12
C THR A 122 -13.07 5.56 9.61
N GLY A 123 -14.17 4.99 9.12
CA GLY A 123 -15.24 5.73 8.43
C GLY A 123 -14.84 6.28 7.06
N LEU A 124 -13.62 6.02 6.59
CA LEU A 124 -13.12 6.49 5.31
C LEU A 124 -13.38 5.43 4.22
N PHE A 125 -14.12 5.82 3.19
CA PHE A 125 -14.40 4.96 2.04
C PHE A 125 -14.21 5.74 0.74
N VAL A 126 -13.45 5.16 -0.18
CA VAL A 126 -13.23 5.73 -1.52
C VAL A 126 -13.83 4.74 -2.53
N PRO A 127 -14.98 5.07 -3.17
CA PRO A 127 -15.65 4.15 -4.08
C PRO A 127 -14.81 3.78 -5.32
N GLU A 128 -13.93 4.69 -5.74
CA GLU A 128 -13.13 4.56 -6.96
C GLU A 128 -11.64 4.72 -6.63
N ALA A 129 -10.93 3.60 -6.50
CA ALA A 129 -9.52 3.56 -6.09
C ALA A 129 -8.59 4.42 -6.97
N HIS A 130 -8.87 4.54 -8.27
CA HIS A 130 -8.08 5.37 -9.18
C HIS A 130 -8.04 6.87 -8.78
N ARG A 131 -8.99 7.34 -7.97
CA ARG A 131 -8.99 8.71 -7.45
C ARG A 131 -7.94 8.93 -6.36
N LEU A 132 -7.48 7.88 -5.68
CA LEU A 132 -6.46 7.98 -4.62
C LEU A 132 -5.17 8.63 -5.15
N LEU A 133 -4.70 8.19 -6.32
CA LEU A 133 -3.55 8.80 -6.99
C LEU A 133 -3.77 10.29 -7.27
N GLY A 134 -4.97 10.66 -7.71
CA GLY A 134 -5.34 12.05 -7.93
C GLY A 134 -5.30 12.89 -6.65
N TYR A 135 -5.68 12.33 -5.50
CA TYR A 135 -5.59 13.03 -4.20
C TYR A 135 -4.15 13.20 -3.74
N ILE A 136 -3.29 12.21 -3.97
CA ILE A 136 -1.88 12.24 -3.57
C ILE A 136 -1.09 13.21 -4.45
N VAL A 137 -1.25 13.13 -5.78
CA VAL A 137 -0.49 13.97 -6.72
C VAL A 137 -0.91 15.44 -6.64
N LYS A 138 -2.20 15.74 -6.41
CA LYS A 138 -2.67 17.14 -6.29
C LYS A 138 -2.11 17.88 -5.09
N ARG A 139 -1.53 17.20 -4.09
CA ARG A 139 -0.78 17.86 -3.02
C ARG A 139 0.55 18.45 -3.49
N GLY A 140 1.19 17.84 -4.48
CA GLY A 140 2.45 18.34 -5.05
C GLY A 140 2.28 19.54 -5.98
N ILE A 141 1.04 19.95 -6.27
CA ILE A 141 0.74 21.17 -7.03
C ILE A 141 0.24 22.20 -6.03
N ASP A 142 1.17 23.04 -5.57
CA ASP A 142 0.94 24.21 -4.72
C ASP A 142 -0.32 24.96 -5.18
N ARG A 143 -1.44 24.75 -4.48
CA ARG A 143 -2.65 25.54 -4.70
C ARG A 143 -2.44 26.85 -3.96
N LYS A 144 -1.74 27.78 -4.61
CA LYS A 144 -1.92 29.21 -4.34
C LYS A 144 -3.37 29.56 -4.66
N GLY A 145 -4.21 29.52 -3.64
CA GLY A 145 -5.52 30.17 -3.58
C GLY A 145 -5.45 31.29 -2.56
#